data_AF-A0ABD1V4B8-F1
#
_entry.id   AF-A0ABD1V4B8-F1
#
_cell.length_a   1.000
_cell.length_b   1.000
_cell.length_c   1.000
_cell.angle_alpha   90.00
_cell.angle_beta   90.00
_cell.angle_gamma   90.00
#
_symmetry.space_group_name_H-M   'P 1'
#
loop_
_entity.id
_entity.type
_entity.pdbx_description
1 polymer ?
#
loop_
_entity_poly.entity_id
_entity_poly.type
_entity_poly.pdbx_seq_one_letter_code
_entity_poly.pdbx_strand_id
1 'polypeptide(L)'
;MYQQHRHLSINYNYNHIHSLPFGQQVRSLLCFDLQSPTSISCSFKVVRVLECFRISSDHVVIGIEHLVHLRFLKISGRLPPMESFQRLECLVVHSIDEIEIPNILLNMLSLRHMHFLGGGYFSASCLQQATNNESFQINNNLESIYVIRISNETDLKMLRCSPNLRRLKVSIRSSLNYYFDFLNQLESLKLESGALSSSFFRLPLNLKQLTLADAHISPEQMEIIGKLEYLEVLKLQYVVFEGEQWDTSEGGFPQLKFLKLYGVNIAEWNAECDHFPRLQQLVLEFCNCLKMIPPNLGDIPTLQKIVVYKCAEAIKDSAKKIQEEQQDNGNEELEFIIVSATNSRI
;
A
#
# COMPACT_ATOMS: atom_id res chain seq x y z
N MET A 1 -3.89 26.97 -28.74
CA MET A 1 -2.83 26.13 -29.34
C MET A 1 -1.63 26.09 -28.39
N TYR A 2 -1.19 24.91 -27.97
CA TYR A 2 -0.10 24.71 -27.00
C TYR A 2 1.13 24.04 -27.64
N GLN A 3 1.55 24.50 -28.81
CA GLN A 3 2.52 23.79 -29.67
C GLN A 3 3.91 23.58 -29.06
N GLN A 4 4.30 24.35 -28.04
CA GLN A 4 5.63 24.26 -27.39
C GLN A 4 5.60 23.66 -25.97
N HIS A 5 4.42 23.35 -25.42
CA HIS A 5 4.31 22.89 -24.03
C HIS A 5 4.44 21.36 -23.96
N ARG A 6 5.30 20.86 -23.07
CA ARG A 6 5.44 19.41 -22.80
C ARG A 6 4.42 18.89 -21.78
N HIS A 7 3.93 19.77 -20.92
CA HIS A 7 2.94 19.50 -19.89
C HIS A 7 1.76 20.45 -20.09
N LEU A 8 0.55 19.92 -20.00
CA LEU A 8 -0.67 20.69 -20.16
C LEU A 8 -1.69 20.26 -19.10
N SER A 9 -2.34 21.24 -18.47
CA SER A 9 -3.49 21.04 -17.61
C SER A 9 -4.71 21.68 -18.26
N ILE A 10 -5.80 20.92 -18.35
CA ILE A 10 -7.06 21.33 -18.96
C ILE A 10 -8.16 21.14 -17.93
N ASN A 11 -8.86 22.22 -17.62
CA ASN A 11 -10.05 22.20 -16.77
C ASN A 11 -11.29 22.48 -17.64
N TYR A 12 -12.13 21.46 -17.84
CA TYR A 12 -13.38 21.59 -18.57
C TYR A 12 -14.50 22.07 -17.63
N ASN A 13 -14.39 23.30 -17.14
CA ASN A 13 -15.50 23.93 -16.42
C ASN A 13 -16.65 24.30 -17.39
N TYR A 14 -17.88 24.21 -16.89
CA TYR A 14 -19.20 24.21 -17.55
C TYR A 14 -19.52 25.23 -18.68
N ASN A 15 -18.61 26.11 -19.09
CA ASN A 15 -18.88 27.16 -20.06
C ASN A 15 -17.96 27.08 -21.28
N HIS A 16 -18.56 26.63 -22.40
CA HIS A 16 -18.20 26.93 -23.79
C HIS A 16 -16.70 27.09 -24.12
N ILE A 17 -15.99 25.97 -24.24
CA ILE A 17 -14.74 25.96 -25.00
C ILE A 17 -15.09 26.01 -26.49
N HIS A 18 -15.00 27.20 -27.10
CA HIS A 18 -15.25 27.39 -28.54
C HIS A 18 -14.14 26.82 -29.46
N SER A 19 -13.03 26.32 -28.90
CA SER A 19 -11.94 25.72 -29.68
C SER A 19 -11.27 24.55 -28.94
N LEU A 20 -11.24 23.37 -29.57
CA LEU A 20 -10.60 22.18 -29.03
C LEU A 20 -9.11 22.44 -28.71
N PRO A 21 -8.64 22.13 -27.49
CA PRO A 21 -7.25 22.33 -27.12
C PRO A 21 -6.35 21.40 -27.95
N PHE A 22 -5.30 21.95 -28.57
CA PHE A 22 -4.38 21.25 -29.48
C PHE A 22 -2.92 21.40 -29.08
N GLY A 23 -2.15 20.30 -29.07
CA GLY A 23 -0.74 20.29 -28.71
C GLY A 23 0.02 19.08 -29.25
N GLN A 24 0.72 19.25 -30.38
CA GLN A 24 1.49 18.17 -31.02
C GLN A 24 2.70 17.68 -30.22
N GLN A 25 3.20 18.45 -29.27
CA GLN A 25 4.39 18.13 -28.46
C GLN A 25 4.07 17.80 -27.00
N VAL A 26 2.79 17.85 -26.61
CA VAL A 26 2.37 17.60 -25.23
C VAL A 26 2.55 16.12 -24.92
N ARG A 27 3.35 15.83 -23.88
CA ARG A 27 3.66 14.47 -23.42
C ARG A 27 2.96 14.12 -22.11
N SER A 28 2.53 15.12 -21.35
CA SER A 28 1.81 14.96 -20.10
C SER A 28 0.56 15.82 -20.12
N LEU A 29 -0.58 15.20 -19.88
CA LEU A 29 -1.89 15.82 -19.92
C LEU A 29 -2.63 15.55 -18.61
N LEU A 30 -3.07 16.62 -17.98
CA LEU A 30 -3.90 16.61 -16.79
C LEU A 30 -5.28 17.15 -17.16
N CYS A 31 -6.33 16.36 -16.96
CA CYS A 31 -7.70 16.69 -17.33
C CYS A 31 -8.62 16.66 -16.10
N PHE A 32 -9.44 17.69 -15.97
CA PHE A 32 -10.51 17.79 -14.98
C PHE A 32 -11.87 17.89 -15.66
N ASP A 33 -12.87 17.25 -15.07
CA ASP A 33 -14.30 17.41 -15.39
C ASP A 33 -14.65 17.07 -16.86
N LEU A 34 -14.07 15.98 -17.39
CA LEU A 34 -14.30 15.51 -18.75
C LEU A 34 -15.73 14.96 -18.95
N GLN A 35 -16.63 15.79 -19.49
CA GLN A 35 -17.95 15.34 -19.94
C GLN A 35 -17.95 14.74 -21.36
N SER A 36 -16.98 15.12 -22.21
CA SER A 36 -16.86 14.62 -23.59
C SER A 36 -15.39 14.34 -23.99
N PRO A 37 -14.90 13.12 -23.77
CA PRO A 37 -13.49 12.76 -23.96
C PRO A 37 -13.03 12.58 -25.41
N THR A 38 -13.94 12.65 -26.40
CA THR A 38 -13.64 12.58 -27.84
C THR A 38 -12.74 13.72 -28.34
N SER A 39 -12.63 14.80 -27.56
CA SER A 39 -11.83 15.99 -27.86
C SER A 39 -10.31 15.80 -27.71
N ILE A 40 -9.89 14.81 -26.92
CA ILE A 40 -8.47 14.63 -26.52
C ILE A 40 -7.66 13.90 -27.59
N SER A 41 -8.22 12.83 -28.17
CA SER A 41 -7.50 11.92 -29.07
C SER A 41 -7.03 12.57 -30.36
N CYS A 42 -7.86 13.40 -30.97
CA CYS A 42 -7.56 14.06 -32.23
C CYS A 42 -6.43 15.10 -32.09
N SER A 43 -6.19 15.59 -30.88
CA SER A 43 -5.42 16.81 -30.63
C SER A 43 -4.05 16.59 -29.99
N PHE A 44 -3.81 15.39 -29.44
CA PHE A 44 -2.66 15.10 -28.59
C PHE A 44 -2.01 13.74 -28.91
N LYS A 45 -1.25 13.65 -30.00
CA LYS A 45 -0.73 12.36 -30.53
C LYS A 45 0.49 11.77 -29.80
N VAL A 46 1.21 12.54 -28.98
CA VAL A 46 2.47 12.11 -28.34
C VAL A 46 2.41 11.99 -26.82
N VAL A 47 1.20 11.98 -26.27
CA VAL A 47 0.96 11.88 -24.82
C VAL A 47 1.47 10.54 -24.29
N ARG A 48 2.22 10.61 -23.19
CA ARG A 48 2.76 9.47 -22.45
C ARG A 48 2.19 9.37 -21.04
N VAL A 49 1.76 10.49 -20.47
CA VAL A 49 1.17 10.57 -19.14
C VAL A 49 -0.20 11.24 -19.27
N LEU A 50 -1.24 10.54 -18.86
CA LEU A 50 -2.60 11.08 -18.80
C LEU A 50 -3.15 10.90 -17.39
N GLU A 51 -3.60 11.99 -16.78
CA GLU A 51 -4.36 11.97 -15.53
C GLU A 51 -5.72 12.61 -15.74
N CYS A 52 -6.79 11.83 -15.53
CA CYS A 52 -8.17 12.28 -15.61
C CYS A 52 -8.84 12.21 -14.24
N PHE A 53 -9.27 13.36 -13.74
CA PHE A 53 -9.95 13.51 -12.45
C PHE A 53 -11.43 13.83 -12.65
N ARG A 54 -12.27 13.35 -11.72
CA ARG A 54 -13.71 13.70 -11.61
C ARG A 54 -14.55 13.39 -12.85
N ILE A 55 -14.34 12.21 -13.43
CA ILE A 55 -15.33 11.63 -14.36
C ILE A 55 -16.44 11.06 -13.48
N SER A 56 -17.71 11.33 -13.79
CA SER A 56 -18.82 10.68 -13.08
C SER A 56 -18.66 9.16 -13.17
N SER A 57 -18.96 8.44 -12.09
CA SER A 57 -18.70 7.01 -11.91
C SER A 57 -19.25 6.13 -13.04
N ASP A 58 -20.24 6.61 -13.78
CA ASP A 58 -20.94 5.89 -14.84
C ASP A 58 -20.36 6.09 -16.25
N HIS A 59 -19.39 7.00 -16.44
CA HIS A 59 -18.85 7.29 -17.77
C HIS A 59 -17.52 6.58 -18.02
N VAL A 60 -17.49 5.80 -19.10
CA VAL A 60 -16.24 5.29 -19.68
C VAL A 60 -15.59 6.45 -20.44
N VAL A 61 -14.28 6.65 -20.23
CA VAL A 61 -13.52 7.63 -21.00
C VAL A 61 -13.30 7.08 -22.41
N ILE A 62 -14.13 7.50 -23.36
CA ILE A 62 -14.03 7.12 -24.78
C ILE A 62 -13.15 8.14 -25.52
N GLY A 63 -12.32 7.68 -26.45
CA GLY A 63 -11.40 8.49 -27.24
C GLY A 63 -9.96 8.27 -26.84
N ILE A 64 -9.66 8.05 -25.56
CA ILE A 64 -8.28 7.91 -25.08
C ILE A 64 -7.55 6.67 -25.65
N GLU A 65 -8.28 5.69 -26.19
CA GLU A 65 -7.73 4.53 -26.90
C GLU A 65 -6.78 4.93 -28.05
N HIS A 66 -6.95 6.11 -28.65
CA HIS A 66 -6.05 6.59 -29.70
C HIS A 66 -4.67 7.05 -29.19
N LEU A 67 -4.48 7.17 -27.87
CA LEU A 67 -3.24 7.61 -27.25
C LEU A 67 -2.24 6.45 -27.10
N VAL A 68 -1.82 5.88 -28.23
CA VAL A 68 -0.97 4.67 -28.33
C VAL A 68 0.45 4.81 -27.74
N HIS A 69 0.82 6.01 -27.29
CA HIS A 69 2.12 6.29 -26.65
C HIS A 69 2.04 6.39 -25.13
N LEU A 70 0.86 6.19 -24.54
CA LEU A 70 0.66 6.20 -23.10
C LEU A 70 1.53 5.15 -22.40
N ARG A 71 2.16 5.61 -21.32
CA ARG A 71 2.96 4.83 -20.37
C ARG A 71 2.39 4.94 -18.97
N PHE A 72 1.75 6.06 -18.64
CA PHE A 72 1.05 6.25 -17.37
C PHE A 72 -0.38 6.71 -17.65
N LEU A 73 -1.34 6.01 -17.07
CA LEU A 73 -2.75 6.35 -17.13
C LEU A 73 -3.34 6.36 -15.72
N LYS A 74 -3.87 7.51 -15.32
CA LYS A 74 -4.69 7.64 -14.12
C LYS A 74 -6.07 8.11 -14.49
N ILE A 75 -7.08 7.38 -14.06
CA ILE A 75 -8.48 7.66 -14.39
C ILE A 75 -9.37 7.53 -13.15
N SER A 76 -10.56 8.11 -13.22
CA SER A 76 -11.61 7.91 -12.22
C SER A 76 -12.75 7.11 -12.86
N GLY A 77 -13.37 6.18 -12.14
CA GLY A 77 -14.48 5.37 -12.63
C GLY A 77 -14.05 4.05 -13.29
N ARG A 78 -14.71 3.67 -14.39
CA ARG A 78 -14.53 2.37 -15.06
C ARG A 78 -13.30 2.33 -15.99
N LEU A 79 -12.77 1.13 -16.21
CA LEU A 79 -11.70 0.89 -17.18
C LEU A 79 -12.18 1.17 -18.61
N PRO A 80 -11.41 1.91 -19.43
CA PRO A 80 -11.64 2.01 -20.87
C PRO A 80 -11.28 0.69 -21.58
N PRO A 81 -11.63 0.53 -22.87
CA PRO A 81 -11.10 -0.56 -23.70
C PRO A 81 -9.56 -0.55 -23.67
N MET A 82 -8.96 -1.57 -23.08
CA MET A 82 -7.54 -1.58 -22.76
C MET A 82 -6.65 -2.02 -23.94
N GLU A 83 -7.24 -2.50 -25.03
CA GLU A 83 -6.57 -3.09 -26.21
C GLU A 83 -5.56 -2.15 -26.87
N SER A 84 -5.81 -0.85 -26.78
CA SER A 84 -5.02 0.15 -27.51
C SER A 84 -3.80 0.64 -26.73
N PHE A 85 -3.68 0.33 -25.43
CA PHE A 85 -2.62 0.85 -24.57
C PHE A 85 -1.37 -0.06 -24.50
N GLN A 86 -0.87 -0.51 -25.64
CA GLN A 86 0.22 -1.50 -25.75
C GLN A 86 1.56 -1.10 -25.10
N ARG A 87 1.73 0.17 -24.73
CA ARG A 87 2.94 0.72 -24.11
C ARG A 87 2.74 1.15 -22.65
N LEU A 88 1.57 0.87 -22.08
CA LEU A 88 1.24 1.28 -20.73
C LEU A 88 2.12 0.56 -19.71
N GLU A 89 2.79 1.33 -18.87
CA GLU A 89 3.69 0.85 -17.82
C GLU A 89 3.00 0.93 -16.45
N CYS A 90 2.13 1.92 -16.23
CA CYS A 90 1.42 2.14 -14.96
C CYS A 90 -0.04 2.54 -15.18
N LEU A 91 -0.93 1.86 -14.46
CA LEU A 91 -2.37 2.13 -14.43
C LEU A 91 -2.83 2.44 -13.01
N VAL A 92 -3.50 3.58 -12.83
CA VAL A 92 -4.13 3.98 -11.57
C VAL A 92 -5.61 4.25 -11.79
N VAL A 93 -6.47 3.54 -11.08
CA VAL A 93 -7.91 3.70 -11.15
C VAL A 93 -8.43 4.17 -9.80
N HIS A 94 -8.98 5.38 -9.80
CA HIS A 94 -9.67 5.95 -8.66
C HIS A 94 -11.16 5.64 -8.79
N SER A 95 -11.62 4.64 -8.05
CA SER A 95 -13.03 4.28 -7.97
C SER A 95 -13.39 4.01 -6.52
N ILE A 96 -14.63 4.34 -6.15
CA ILE A 96 -15.22 3.94 -4.87
C ILE A 96 -15.60 2.45 -4.96
N ASP A 97 -16.14 2.05 -6.11
CA ASP A 97 -16.47 0.67 -6.42
C ASP A 97 -15.24 -0.15 -6.78
N GLU A 98 -15.36 -1.46 -6.60
CA GLU A 98 -14.36 -2.42 -7.03
C GLU A 98 -14.23 -2.49 -8.55
N ILE A 99 -13.02 -2.76 -9.03
CA ILE A 99 -12.69 -2.81 -10.44
C ILE A 99 -12.37 -4.23 -10.86
N GLU A 100 -13.12 -4.75 -11.82
CA GLU A 100 -12.77 -6.00 -12.48
C GLU A 100 -11.45 -5.84 -13.24
N ILE A 101 -10.53 -6.78 -13.04
CA ILE A 101 -9.28 -6.90 -13.77
C ILE A 101 -9.51 -7.87 -14.94
N PRO A 102 -9.65 -7.36 -16.17
CA PRO A 102 -9.79 -8.20 -17.35
C PRO A 102 -8.46 -8.87 -17.71
N ASN A 103 -8.55 -10.00 -18.40
CA ASN A 103 -7.39 -10.80 -18.83
C ASN A 103 -6.37 -10.00 -19.66
N ILE A 104 -6.83 -8.98 -20.40
CA ILE A 104 -5.93 -8.16 -21.20
C ILE A 104 -4.87 -7.46 -20.36
N LEU A 105 -5.23 -6.91 -19.20
CA LEU A 105 -4.27 -6.24 -18.30
C LEU A 105 -3.19 -7.20 -17.81
N LEU A 106 -3.56 -8.45 -17.56
CA LEU A 106 -2.65 -9.48 -17.08
C LEU A 106 -1.65 -9.90 -18.15
N ASN A 107 -1.95 -9.72 -19.44
CA ASN A 107 -1.08 -10.12 -20.56
C ASN A 107 -0.30 -8.95 -21.19
N MET A 108 -0.51 -7.71 -20.72
CA MET A 108 0.13 -6.52 -21.28
C MET A 108 1.61 -6.46 -20.96
N LEU A 109 2.48 -6.81 -21.92
CA LEU A 109 3.94 -6.91 -21.75
C LEU A 109 4.59 -5.66 -21.13
N SER A 110 4.12 -4.45 -21.44
CA SER A 110 4.69 -3.22 -20.90
C SER A 110 4.28 -2.91 -19.46
N LEU A 111 3.19 -3.49 -18.98
CA LEU A 111 2.56 -3.10 -17.72
C LEU A 111 3.34 -3.63 -16.52
N ARG A 112 3.72 -2.71 -15.63
CA ARG A 112 4.51 -2.97 -14.43
C ARG A 112 3.73 -2.71 -13.15
N HIS A 113 2.83 -1.73 -13.17
CA HIS A 113 2.16 -1.26 -11.97
C HIS A 113 0.66 -1.10 -12.18
N MET A 114 -0.12 -1.70 -11.28
CA MET A 114 -1.57 -1.50 -11.20
C MET A 114 -1.95 -0.99 -9.81
N HIS A 115 -2.84 -0.01 -9.75
CA HIS A 115 -3.36 0.54 -8.49
C HIS A 115 -4.86 0.79 -8.61
N PHE A 116 -5.66 0.09 -7.81
CA PHE A 116 -7.11 0.21 -7.76
C PHE A 116 -7.55 0.74 -6.40
N LEU A 117 -7.91 2.01 -6.26
CA LEU A 117 -8.15 2.60 -4.93
C LEU A 117 -9.29 1.91 -4.15
N GLY A 118 -10.41 1.61 -4.81
CA GLY A 118 -11.54 0.84 -4.25
C GLY A 118 -11.28 -0.68 -4.15
N GLY A 119 -10.20 -1.15 -4.77
CA GLY A 119 -9.78 -2.54 -4.88
C GLY A 119 -10.11 -3.18 -6.21
N GLY A 120 -9.18 -3.99 -6.72
CA GLY A 120 -9.38 -4.80 -7.91
C GLY A 120 -9.79 -6.23 -7.58
N TYR A 121 -10.52 -6.91 -8.47
CA TYR A 121 -10.77 -8.35 -8.40
C TYR A 121 -10.56 -8.99 -9.77
N PHE A 122 -10.17 -10.26 -9.83
CA PHE A 122 -9.95 -10.93 -11.10
C PHE A 122 -11.29 -11.30 -11.77
N SER A 123 -11.40 -11.04 -13.08
CA SER A 123 -12.57 -11.48 -13.86
C SER A 123 -12.79 -13.00 -13.76
N ALA A 124 -14.05 -13.43 -13.85
CA ALA A 124 -14.40 -14.85 -13.82
C ALA A 124 -13.66 -15.66 -14.89
N SER A 125 -13.44 -15.07 -16.07
CA SER A 125 -12.65 -15.68 -17.14
C SER A 125 -11.18 -15.92 -16.76
N CYS A 126 -10.56 -14.99 -16.03
CA CYS A 126 -9.17 -15.16 -15.56
C CYS A 126 -9.08 -16.31 -14.56
N LEU A 127 -10.01 -16.35 -13.60
CA LEU A 127 -10.07 -17.39 -12.58
C LEU A 127 -10.29 -18.78 -13.19
N GLN A 128 -11.16 -18.88 -14.21
CA GLN A 128 -11.36 -20.13 -14.96
C GLN A 128 -10.10 -20.56 -15.71
N GLN A 129 -9.39 -19.64 -16.36
CA GLN A 129 -8.13 -19.96 -17.05
C GLN A 129 -7.07 -20.47 -16.09
N ALA A 130 -6.86 -19.80 -14.95
CA ALA A 130 -5.91 -20.24 -13.93
C ALA A 130 -6.30 -21.58 -13.28
N THR A 131 -7.59 -21.91 -13.23
CA THR A 131 -8.07 -23.18 -12.68
C THR A 131 -7.93 -24.34 -13.67
N ASN A 132 -8.20 -24.09 -14.96
CA ASN A 132 -8.23 -25.13 -15.98
C ASN A 132 -6.88 -25.36 -16.67
N ASN A 133 -5.95 -24.42 -16.56
CA ASN A 133 -4.65 -24.48 -17.20
C ASN A 133 -3.53 -24.21 -16.20
N GLU A 134 -2.82 -25.27 -15.80
CA GLU A 134 -1.68 -25.18 -14.88
C GLU A 134 -0.50 -24.37 -15.44
N SER A 135 -0.44 -24.19 -16.77
CA SER A 135 0.57 -23.36 -17.45
C SER A 135 0.19 -21.87 -17.55
N PHE A 136 -0.98 -21.46 -17.03
CA PHE A 136 -1.40 -20.07 -17.07
C PHE A 136 -0.43 -19.19 -16.28
N GLN A 137 0.11 -18.18 -16.95
CA GLN A 137 1.02 -17.18 -16.35
C GLN A 137 0.50 -15.78 -16.67
N ILE A 138 0.63 -14.90 -15.68
CA ILE A 138 0.47 -13.46 -15.87
C ILE A 138 1.78 -12.95 -16.48
N ASN A 139 1.72 -11.82 -17.17
CA ASN A 139 2.90 -11.13 -17.67
C ASN A 139 3.97 -10.99 -16.57
N ASN A 140 5.16 -11.48 -16.89
CA ASN A 140 6.34 -11.47 -16.03
C ASN A 140 6.91 -10.07 -15.76
N ASN A 141 6.48 -9.02 -16.46
CA ASN A 141 6.93 -7.66 -16.15
C ASN A 141 6.08 -6.95 -15.08
N LEU A 142 5.01 -7.58 -14.58
CA LEU A 142 4.19 -6.98 -13.53
C LEU A 142 4.92 -7.01 -12.19
N GLU A 143 5.29 -5.83 -11.70
CA GLU A 143 6.10 -5.63 -10.49
C GLU A 143 5.26 -5.24 -9.27
N SER A 144 4.11 -4.58 -9.46
CA SER A 144 3.27 -4.19 -8.33
C SER A 144 1.77 -4.20 -8.59
N ILE A 145 1.01 -4.67 -7.61
CA ILE A 145 -0.45 -4.55 -7.54
C ILE A 145 -0.82 -3.89 -6.22
N TYR A 146 -1.45 -2.72 -6.29
CA TYR A 146 -1.89 -1.98 -5.12
C TYR A 146 -3.42 -2.08 -4.98
N VAL A 147 -3.82 -2.77 -3.90
CA VAL A 147 -5.19 -3.16 -3.51
C VAL A 147 -5.82 -4.16 -4.49
N ILE A 148 -5.63 -5.44 -4.19
CA ILE A 148 -6.42 -6.54 -4.75
C ILE A 148 -7.33 -7.10 -3.65
N ARG A 149 -8.59 -7.41 -3.98
CA ARG A 149 -9.52 -8.12 -3.11
C ARG A 149 -9.29 -9.62 -3.25
N ILE A 150 -9.15 -10.30 -2.12
CA ILE A 150 -9.04 -11.76 -2.05
C ILE A 150 -10.19 -12.27 -1.19
N SER A 151 -10.99 -13.14 -1.78
CA SER A 151 -12.19 -13.71 -1.15
C SER A 151 -12.14 -15.24 -1.09
N ASN A 152 -11.29 -15.89 -1.90
CA ASN A 152 -11.18 -17.35 -1.93
C ASN A 152 -9.77 -17.81 -2.37
N GLU A 153 -9.54 -19.12 -2.38
CA GLU A 153 -8.26 -19.71 -2.81
C GLU A 153 -7.96 -19.51 -4.30
N THR A 154 -8.98 -19.36 -5.15
CA THR A 154 -8.80 -19.14 -6.59
C THR A 154 -8.17 -17.77 -6.86
N ASP A 155 -8.54 -16.76 -6.07
CA ASP A 155 -7.88 -15.44 -6.11
C ASP A 155 -6.40 -15.54 -5.73
N LEU A 156 -6.04 -16.39 -4.76
CA LEU A 156 -4.64 -16.65 -4.40
C LEU A 156 -3.90 -17.39 -5.51
N LYS A 157 -4.54 -18.35 -6.19
CA LYS A 157 -3.95 -19.05 -7.34
C LYS A 157 -3.58 -18.06 -8.45
N MET A 158 -4.40 -17.04 -8.69
CA MET A 158 -4.05 -15.97 -9.65
C MET A 158 -2.76 -15.25 -9.28
N LEU A 159 -2.51 -14.99 -8.00
CA LEU A 159 -1.26 -14.35 -7.57
C LEU A 159 -0.03 -15.26 -7.77
N ARG A 160 -0.20 -16.59 -7.75
CA ARG A 160 0.89 -17.54 -8.07
C ARG A 160 1.37 -17.40 -9.51
N CYS A 161 0.49 -16.94 -10.40
CA CYS A 161 0.82 -16.70 -11.81
C CYS A 161 1.64 -15.42 -12.03
N SER A 162 1.92 -14.63 -10.98
CA SER A 162 2.73 -13.40 -11.04
C SER A 162 4.06 -13.53 -10.25
N PRO A 163 5.07 -14.24 -10.79
CA PRO A 163 6.28 -14.59 -10.03
C PRO A 163 7.23 -13.41 -9.72
N ASN A 164 7.17 -12.34 -10.52
CA ASN A 164 8.06 -11.17 -10.40
C ASN A 164 7.48 -10.02 -9.57
N LEU A 165 6.38 -10.28 -8.87
CA LEU A 165 5.72 -9.27 -8.05
C LEU A 165 6.60 -8.89 -6.86
N ARG A 166 6.93 -7.60 -6.75
CA ARG A 166 7.76 -7.03 -5.67
C ARG A 166 6.96 -6.28 -4.63
N ARG A 167 5.79 -5.74 -5.00
CA ARG A 167 4.94 -4.94 -4.11
C ARG A 167 3.49 -5.36 -4.24
N LEU A 168 2.88 -5.75 -3.13
CA LEU A 168 1.50 -6.21 -3.10
C LEU A 168 0.75 -5.56 -1.95
N LYS A 169 -0.41 -4.97 -2.23
CA LYS A 169 -1.40 -4.64 -1.20
C LYS A 169 -2.65 -5.50 -1.43
N VAL A 170 -3.03 -6.28 -0.42
CA VAL A 170 -4.19 -7.16 -0.42
C VAL A 170 -5.21 -6.66 0.59
N SER A 171 -6.49 -6.73 0.23
CA SER A 171 -7.58 -6.72 1.19
C SER A 171 -8.30 -8.06 1.20
N ILE A 172 -8.35 -8.67 2.38
CA ILE A 172 -8.85 -10.02 2.64
C ILE A 172 -10.29 -9.92 3.16
N ARG A 173 -11.22 -10.64 2.53
CA ARG A 173 -12.66 -10.65 2.91
C ARG A 173 -13.16 -11.96 3.50
N SER A 174 -12.33 -12.98 3.60
CA SER A 174 -12.75 -14.27 4.15
C SER A 174 -11.81 -14.72 5.27
N SER A 175 -12.31 -15.57 6.16
CA SER A 175 -11.58 -16.13 7.31
C SER A 175 -10.70 -17.33 6.95
N LEU A 176 -10.33 -17.50 5.69
CA LEU A 176 -9.46 -18.60 5.23
C LEU A 176 -8.00 -18.39 5.67
N ASN A 177 -7.20 -19.44 5.63
CA ASN A 177 -5.75 -19.34 5.80
C ASN A 177 -5.11 -18.83 4.49
N TYR A 178 -4.17 -17.90 4.59
CA TYR A 178 -3.56 -17.26 3.42
C TYR A 178 -2.05 -17.47 3.36
N TYR A 179 -1.60 -18.10 2.29
CA TYR A 179 -0.19 -18.40 2.08
C TYR A 179 0.34 -17.51 0.97
N PHE A 180 1.31 -16.64 1.28
CA PHE A 180 2.00 -15.77 0.32
C PHE A 180 3.48 -16.16 0.15
N ASP A 181 3.90 -17.27 0.76
CA ASP A 181 5.26 -17.82 0.72
C ASP A 181 5.75 -18.16 -0.70
N PHE A 182 4.83 -18.38 -1.65
CA PHE A 182 5.17 -18.58 -3.06
C PHE A 182 5.68 -17.32 -3.78
N LEU A 183 5.45 -16.11 -3.25
CA LEU A 183 5.88 -14.85 -3.85
C LEU A 183 7.34 -14.52 -3.49
N ASN A 184 8.27 -15.30 -4.01
CA ASN A 184 9.69 -15.25 -3.61
C ASN A 184 10.40 -13.92 -3.89
N GLN A 185 9.91 -13.10 -4.82
CA GLN A 185 10.47 -11.78 -5.15
C GLN A 185 9.78 -10.64 -4.40
N LEU A 186 8.82 -10.93 -3.53
CA LEU A 186 8.02 -9.91 -2.86
C LEU A 186 8.84 -9.22 -1.77
N GLU A 187 9.05 -7.92 -1.94
CA GLU A 187 9.81 -7.08 -1.01
C GLU A 187 8.89 -6.26 -0.11
N SER A 188 7.65 -6.00 -0.52
CA SER A 188 6.68 -5.18 0.21
C SER A 188 5.28 -5.80 0.17
N LEU A 189 4.72 -6.04 1.35
CA LEU A 189 3.37 -6.58 1.52
C LEU A 189 2.57 -5.70 2.49
N LYS A 190 1.38 -5.26 2.05
CA LYS A 190 0.35 -4.74 2.95
C LYS A 190 -0.86 -5.69 2.94
N LEU A 191 -1.19 -6.24 4.11
CA LEU A 191 -2.39 -7.04 4.32
C LEU A 191 -3.39 -6.22 5.12
N GLU A 192 -4.59 -6.06 4.58
CA GLU A 192 -5.72 -5.40 5.22
C GLU A 192 -6.81 -6.45 5.39
N SER A 193 -7.26 -6.74 6.61
CA SER A 193 -8.36 -7.67 6.83
C SER A 193 -9.49 -7.00 7.61
N GLY A 194 -9.94 -7.53 8.74
CA GLY A 194 -11.24 -7.31 9.33
C GLY A 194 -11.89 -8.65 9.64
N ALA A 195 -11.36 -9.74 9.07
CA ALA A 195 -11.76 -11.12 9.30
C ALA A 195 -10.63 -12.00 9.89
N LEU A 196 -9.43 -11.46 10.12
CA LEU A 196 -8.24 -12.19 10.62
C LEU A 196 -8.37 -12.70 12.07
N SER A 197 -9.56 -12.74 12.69
CA SER A 197 -9.69 -13.49 13.94
C SER A 197 -9.55 -14.98 13.61
N SER A 198 -8.42 -15.60 13.99
CA SER A 198 -8.07 -17.04 13.90
C SER A 198 -7.45 -17.61 12.61
N SER A 199 -7.33 -16.86 11.52
CA SER A 199 -6.73 -17.39 10.28
C SER A 199 -5.20 -17.27 10.25
N PHE A 200 -4.52 -18.38 9.97
CA PHE A 200 -3.07 -18.48 9.84
C PHE A 200 -2.59 -17.90 8.50
N PHE A 201 -1.40 -17.27 8.49
CA PHE A 201 -0.77 -16.82 7.25
C PHE A 201 0.70 -17.24 7.16
N ARG A 202 1.18 -17.45 5.93
CA ARG A 202 2.62 -17.59 5.65
C ARG A 202 3.08 -16.42 4.82
N LEU A 203 4.20 -15.84 5.22
CA LEU A 203 4.80 -14.68 4.58
C LEU A 203 5.97 -15.11 3.70
N PRO A 204 6.22 -14.40 2.57
CA PRO A 204 7.44 -14.59 1.81
C PRO A 204 8.67 -14.14 2.60
N LEU A 205 9.76 -14.88 2.46
CA LEU A 205 10.97 -14.71 3.28
C LEU A 205 11.77 -13.44 2.94
N ASN A 206 11.67 -12.96 1.70
CA ASN A 206 12.44 -11.79 1.20
C ASN A 206 11.76 -10.43 1.50
N LEU A 207 10.78 -10.40 2.40
CA LEU A 207 10.07 -9.18 2.75
C LEU A 207 10.99 -8.17 3.45
N LYS A 208 11.02 -6.95 2.91
CA LYS A 208 11.65 -5.79 3.54
C LYS A 208 10.64 -4.89 4.23
N GLN A 209 9.37 -4.91 3.79
CA GLN A 209 8.32 -4.07 4.34
C GLN A 209 7.04 -4.87 4.53
N LEU A 210 6.55 -4.90 5.77
CA LEU A 210 5.27 -5.49 6.12
C LEU A 210 4.37 -4.42 6.74
N THR A 211 3.12 -4.37 6.27
CA THR A 211 2.06 -3.62 6.93
C THR A 211 0.88 -4.55 7.17
N LEU A 212 0.47 -4.69 8.43
CA LEU A 212 -0.77 -5.37 8.79
C LEU A 212 -1.77 -4.32 9.23
N ALA A 213 -2.95 -4.35 8.62
CA ALA A 213 -4.04 -3.43 8.89
C ALA A 213 -5.32 -4.21 9.21
N ASP A 214 -6.05 -3.76 10.23
CA ASP A 214 -7.34 -4.33 10.63
C ASP A 214 -7.22 -5.85 10.87
N ALA A 215 -6.30 -6.25 11.75
CA ALA A 215 -5.96 -7.66 11.95
C ALA A 215 -6.06 -8.06 13.42
N HIS A 216 -6.40 -9.32 13.68
CA HIS A 216 -6.16 -9.96 14.97
C HIS A 216 -4.90 -10.80 14.83
N ILE A 217 -3.97 -10.68 15.77
CA ILE A 217 -2.67 -11.36 15.70
C ILE A 217 -2.46 -12.20 16.96
N SER A 218 -2.14 -13.48 16.76
CA SER A 218 -1.73 -14.40 17.82
C SER A 218 -0.23 -14.30 18.13
N PRO A 219 0.22 -14.76 19.31
CA PRO A 219 1.65 -14.80 19.65
C PRO A 219 2.50 -15.55 18.60
N GLU A 220 2.01 -16.69 18.09
CA GLU A 220 2.72 -17.50 17.10
C GLU A 220 2.90 -16.75 15.77
N GLN A 221 1.91 -15.94 15.38
CA GLN A 221 2.01 -15.11 14.18
C GLN A 221 3.05 -14.00 14.33
N MET A 222 3.13 -13.36 15.51
CA MET A 222 4.19 -12.38 15.76
C MET A 222 5.57 -13.03 15.82
N GLU A 223 5.71 -14.25 16.33
CA GLU A 223 6.97 -15.00 16.28
C GLU A 223 7.42 -15.23 14.82
N ILE A 224 6.49 -15.62 13.93
CA ILE A 224 6.77 -15.79 12.50
C ILE A 224 7.25 -14.47 11.87
N ILE A 225 6.59 -13.35 12.19
CA ILE A 225 6.98 -12.03 11.67
C ILE A 225 8.35 -11.62 12.23
N GLY A 226 8.60 -11.90 13.51
CA GLY A 226 9.88 -11.64 14.17
C GLY A 226 11.06 -12.38 13.55
N LYS A 227 10.82 -13.56 12.96
CA LYS A 227 11.87 -14.36 12.29
C LYS A 227 12.19 -13.91 10.86
N LEU A 228 11.54 -12.87 10.33
CA LEU A 228 11.83 -12.38 8.98
C LEU A 228 13.19 -11.68 8.92
N GLU A 229 14.17 -12.35 8.32
CA GLU A 229 15.58 -11.94 8.31
C GLU A 229 15.83 -10.62 7.57
N TYR A 230 15.00 -10.23 6.61
CA TYR A 230 15.20 -9.04 5.78
C TYR A 230 14.24 -7.89 6.10
N LEU A 231 13.38 -8.04 7.11
CA LEU A 231 12.33 -7.08 7.41
C LEU A 231 12.91 -5.81 8.00
N GLU A 232 12.85 -4.71 7.24
CA GLU A 232 13.34 -3.40 7.67
C GLU A 232 12.23 -2.49 8.20
N VAL A 233 10.99 -2.69 7.75
CA VAL A 233 9.84 -1.83 8.06
C VAL A 233 8.65 -2.68 8.48
N LEU A 234 8.19 -2.49 9.72
CA LEU A 234 6.96 -3.08 10.23
C LEU A 234 5.97 -1.97 10.61
N LYS A 235 4.74 -2.09 10.11
CA LYS A 235 3.62 -1.20 10.46
C LYS A 235 2.43 -2.03 10.89
N LEU A 236 1.97 -1.84 12.11
CA LEU A 236 0.75 -2.45 12.65
C LEU A 236 -0.30 -1.33 12.77
N GLN A 237 -1.42 -1.49 12.07
CA GLN A 237 -2.48 -0.49 11.94
C GLN A 237 -3.80 -1.10 12.40
N TYR A 238 -4.41 -0.58 13.46
CA TYR A 238 -5.66 -1.12 14.01
C TYR A 238 -5.61 -2.64 14.26
N VAL A 239 -4.47 -3.08 14.79
CA VAL A 239 -4.22 -4.49 15.11
C VAL A 239 -4.64 -4.78 16.54
N VAL A 240 -5.29 -5.91 16.77
CA VAL A 240 -5.64 -6.43 18.10
C VAL A 240 -4.76 -7.62 18.42
N PHE A 241 -4.02 -7.55 19.53
CA PHE A 241 -3.19 -8.65 20.01
C PHE A 241 -4.03 -9.60 20.86
N GLU A 242 -3.93 -10.90 20.58
CA GLU A 242 -4.52 -11.93 21.44
C GLU A 242 -3.89 -11.88 22.85
N GLY A 243 -4.72 -11.94 23.89
CA GLY A 243 -4.29 -11.74 25.27
C GLY A 243 -3.89 -10.31 25.62
N GLU A 244 -4.02 -9.35 24.69
CA GLU A 244 -3.59 -7.95 24.87
C GLU A 244 -2.10 -7.80 25.24
N GLN A 245 -1.29 -8.78 24.87
CA GLN A 245 0.13 -8.82 25.18
C GLN A 245 0.97 -9.09 23.94
N TRP A 246 2.16 -8.49 23.89
CA TRP A 246 3.19 -8.82 22.92
C TRP A 246 4.52 -9.06 23.63
N ASP A 247 4.87 -10.33 23.74
CA ASP A 247 6.21 -10.76 24.11
C ASP A 247 7.06 -10.86 22.86
N THR A 248 8.04 -9.97 22.75
CA THR A 248 8.93 -9.97 21.59
C THR A 248 9.89 -11.15 21.73
N SER A 249 9.97 -11.99 20.70
CA SER A 249 10.79 -13.21 20.73
C SER A 249 12.29 -12.90 20.79
N GLU A 250 13.05 -13.70 21.54
CA GLU A 250 14.51 -13.66 21.55
C GLU A 250 15.08 -13.77 20.12
N GLY A 251 16.03 -12.89 19.79
CA GLY A 251 16.61 -12.82 18.44
C GLY A 251 15.62 -12.39 17.34
N GLY A 252 14.46 -11.85 17.71
CA GLY A 252 13.49 -11.32 16.77
C GLY A 252 14.00 -10.08 16.01
N PHE A 253 13.35 -9.78 14.89
CA PHE A 253 13.47 -8.53 14.14
C PHE A 253 14.92 -8.08 13.83
N PRO A 254 15.79 -8.95 13.29
CA PRO A 254 17.23 -8.71 13.20
C PRO A 254 17.62 -7.53 12.31
N GLN A 255 16.78 -7.14 11.35
CA GLN A 255 17.02 -6.04 10.40
C GLN A 255 16.04 -4.87 10.53
N LEU A 256 15.16 -4.89 11.54
CA LEU A 256 14.08 -3.92 11.64
C LEU A 256 14.65 -2.54 11.96
N LYS A 257 14.40 -1.57 11.08
CA LYS A 257 14.83 -0.16 11.23
C LYS A 257 13.67 0.75 11.64
N PHE A 258 12.45 0.42 11.21
CA PHE A 258 11.27 1.23 11.47
C PHE A 258 10.12 0.37 12.00
N LEU A 259 9.64 0.70 13.19
CA LEU A 259 8.45 0.13 13.80
C LEU A 259 7.38 1.21 14.00
N LYS A 260 6.20 1.01 13.42
CA LYS A 260 5.03 1.86 13.68
C LYS A 260 3.87 1.06 14.24
N LEU A 261 3.37 1.51 15.37
CA LEU A 261 2.15 1.07 16.02
C LEU A 261 1.10 2.19 15.86
N TYR A 262 0.02 1.91 15.14
CA TYR A 262 -1.04 2.87 14.86
C TYR A 262 -2.39 2.32 15.31
N GLY A 263 -2.97 2.88 16.36
CA GLY A 263 -4.28 2.46 16.86
C GLY A 263 -4.33 0.98 17.28
N VAL A 264 -3.20 0.42 17.71
CA VAL A 264 -3.12 -0.99 18.14
C VAL A 264 -3.79 -1.19 19.49
N ASN A 265 -4.50 -2.31 19.64
CA ASN A 265 -5.08 -2.77 20.91
C ASN A 265 -4.16 -3.80 21.55
N ILE A 266 -3.32 -3.32 22.45
CA ILE A 266 -2.35 -4.07 23.26
C ILE A 266 -2.21 -3.33 24.58
N ALA A 267 -2.18 -4.07 25.69
CA ALA A 267 -2.01 -3.55 27.04
C ALA A 267 -0.55 -3.63 27.49
N GLU A 268 0.10 -4.77 27.24
CA GLU A 268 1.46 -5.07 27.70
C GLU A 268 2.38 -5.40 26.53
N TRP A 269 3.49 -4.66 26.41
CA TRP A 269 4.52 -4.92 25.42
C TRP A 269 5.83 -5.18 26.16
N ASN A 270 6.30 -6.42 26.08
CA ASN A 270 7.53 -6.88 26.70
C ASN A 270 8.59 -7.03 25.60
N ALA A 271 9.64 -6.22 25.68
CA ALA A 271 10.75 -6.24 24.75
C ALA A 271 12.04 -5.80 25.42
N GLU A 272 13.13 -6.44 25.02
CA GLU A 272 14.49 -6.08 25.39
C GLU A 272 15.21 -5.39 24.22
N CYS A 273 16.36 -4.78 24.47
CA CYS A 273 17.09 -4.02 23.45
C CYS A 273 17.65 -4.91 22.33
N ASP A 274 18.01 -6.15 22.64
CA ASP A 274 18.57 -7.12 21.70
C ASP A 274 17.51 -7.76 20.78
N HIS A 275 16.22 -7.65 21.14
CA HIS A 275 15.09 -8.02 20.28
C HIS A 275 14.92 -7.09 19.07
N PHE A 276 15.56 -5.91 19.06
CA PHE A 276 15.45 -4.91 18.00
C PHE A 276 16.82 -4.27 17.71
N PRO A 277 17.85 -5.05 17.33
CA PRO A 277 19.24 -4.61 17.38
C PRO A 277 19.58 -3.49 16.38
N ARG A 278 18.72 -3.26 15.37
CA ARG A 278 18.90 -2.26 14.30
C ARG A 278 17.80 -1.20 14.24
N LEU A 279 16.95 -1.13 15.25
CA LEU A 279 15.81 -0.21 15.24
C LEU A 279 16.28 1.24 15.32
N GLN A 280 15.89 2.04 14.33
CA GLN A 280 16.24 3.45 14.22
C GLN A 280 15.09 4.36 14.63
N GLN A 281 13.85 3.93 14.36
CA GLN A 281 12.68 4.74 14.62
C GLN A 281 11.51 3.91 15.16
N LEU A 282 10.99 4.36 16.30
CA LEU A 282 9.74 3.89 16.89
C LEU A 282 8.66 4.96 16.78
N VAL A 283 7.50 4.60 16.25
CA VAL A 283 6.34 5.50 16.14
C VAL A 283 5.13 4.86 16.81
N LEU A 284 4.62 5.47 17.87
CA LEU A 284 3.35 5.14 18.49
C LEU A 284 2.34 6.25 18.19
N GLU A 285 1.22 5.86 17.61
CA GLU A 285 0.19 6.81 17.18
C GLU A 285 -1.19 6.26 17.55
N PHE A 286 -1.98 6.99 18.36
CA PHE A 286 -3.26 6.52 18.91
C PHE A 286 -3.21 5.19 19.68
N CYS A 287 -2.08 4.85 20.29
CA CYS A 287 -1.93 3.69 21.18
C CYS A 287 -2.51 4.01 22.56
N ASN A 288 -3.80 3.80 22.75
CA ASN A 288 -4.51 4.21 23.98
C ASN A 288 -4.62 3.11 25.03
N CYS A 289 -4.47 1.84 24.65
CA CYS A 289 -4.54 0.71 25.57
C CYS A 289 -3.18 0.37 26.20
N LEU A 290 -2.08 0.73 25.52
CA LEU A 290 -0.73 0.35 25.94
C LEU A 290 -0.37 1.08 27.24
N LYS A 291 0.11 0.31 28.24
CA LYS A 291 0.43 0.86 29.57
C LYS A 291 1.73 1.64 29.59
N MET A 292 2.76 1.13 28.91
CA MET A 292 4.09 1.76 28.85
C MET A 292 4.86 1.31 27.60
N ILE A 293 5.89 2.08 27.24
CA ILE A 293 6.92 1.65 26.29
C ILE A 293 7.93 0.82 27.10
N PRO A 294 8.37 -0.37 26.62
CA PRO A 294 9.41 -1.13 27.30
C PRO A 294 10.67 -0.26 27.48
N PRO A 295 11.18 -0.09 28.71
CA PRO A 295 12.23 0.88 29.01
C PRO A 295 13.53 0.52 28.31
N ASN A 296 13.83 -0.78 28.20
CA ASN A 296 15.01 -1.31 27.51
C ASN A 296 15.10 -0.91 26.03
N LEU A 297 14.01 -0.46 25.40
CA LEU A 297 14.10 0.06 24.04
C LEU A 297 14.93 1.34 23.95
N GLY A 298 15.03 2.12 25.04
CA GLY A 298 15.91 3.29 25.11
C GLY A 298 17.39 2.94 24.95
N ASP A 299 17.77 1.73 25.35
CA ASP A 299 19.16 1.26 25.32
C ASP A 299 19.60 0.71 23.95
N ILE A 300 18.71 0.74 22.95
CA ILE A 300 19.04 0.30 21.59
C ILE A 300 20.04 1.30 20.97
N PRO A 301 21.28 0.89 20.66
CA PRO A 301 22.33 1.83 20.25
C PRO A 301 22.06 2.52 18.90
N THR A 302 21.21 1.92 18.07
CA THR A 302 20.87 2.45 16.75
C THR A 302 19.61 3.32 16.75
N LEU A 303 18.93 3.44 17.89
CA LEU A 303 17.69 4.19 18.00
C LEU A 303 17.98 5.68 17.93
N GLN A 304 17.34 6.33 16.96
CA GLN A 304 17.52 7.75 16.67
C GLN A 304 16.28 8.56 16.99
N LYS A 305 15.10 7.92 17.00
CA LYS A 305 13.84 8.65 17.14
C LYS A 305 12.72 7.85 17.79
N ILE A 306 12.08 8.44 18.79
CA ILE A 306 10.81 7.97 19.36
C ILE A 306 9.73 9.04 19.11
N VAL A 307 8.65 8.67 18.43
CA VAL A 307 7.49 9.53 18.18
C VAL A 307 6.28 8.99 18.90
N VAL A 308 5.68 9.79 19.77
CA VAL A 308 4.43 9.51 20.47
C VAL A 308 3.40 10.56 20.08
N TYR A 309 2.37 10.15 19.35
CA TYR A 309 1.34 11.06 18.84
C TYR A 309 -0.06 10.62 19.24
N LYS A 310 -0.77 11.48 19.97
CA LYS A 310 -2.16 11.24 20.42
C LYS A 310 -2.36 9.88 21.13
N CYS A 311 -1.38 9.43 21.91
CA CYS A 311 -1.48 8.26 22.79
C CYS A 311 -1.96 8.62 24.20
N ALA A 312 -2.23 7.60 25.01
CA ALA A 312 -2.54 7.75 26.44
C ALA A 312 -1.42 8.46 27.20
N GLU A 313 -1.75 9.13 28.31
CA GLU A 313 -0.77 9.88 29.11
C GLU A 313 0.34 8.98 29.65
N ALA A 314 0.00 7.74 30.04
CA ALA A 314 0.97 6.75 30.51
C ALA A 314 2.10 6.48 29.50
N ILE A 315 1.79 6.45 28.20
CA ILE A 315 2.80 6.29 27.13
C ILE A 315 3.68 7.52 27.01
N LYS A 316 3.11 8.72 27.18
CA LYS A 316 3.91 9.96 27.15
C LYS A 316 4.84 10.03 28.34
N ASP A 317 4.37 9.67 29.53
CA ASP A 317 5.19 9.66 30.74
C ASP A 317 6.27 8.58 30.67
N SER A 318 5.95 7.41 30.11
CA SER A 318 6.95 6.38 29.82
C SER A 318 8.00 6.86 28.83
N ALA A 319 7.62 7.56 27.75
CA ALA A 319 8.57 8.14 26.80
C ALA A 319 9.46 9.22 27.44
N LYS A 320 8.91 10.08 28.30
CA LYS A 320 9.69 11.08 29.06
C LYS A 320 10.70 10.44 30.00
N LYS A 321 10.34 9.36 30.69
CA LYS A 321 11.27 8.62 31.56
C LYS A 321 12.45 8.07 30.77
N ILE A 322 12.18 7.43 29.62
CA ILE A 322 13.25 6.95 28.73
C ILE A 322 14.12 8.12 28.26
N GLN A 323 13.52 9.27 27.94
CA GLN A 323 14.26 10.48 27.56
C GLN A 323 15.18 10.99 28.68
N GLU A 324 14.68 11.07 29.93
CA GLU A 324 15.45 11.49 31.10
C GLU A 324 16.62 10.53 31.36
N GLU A 325 16.38 9.21 31.33
CA GLU A 325 17.42 8.19 31.49
C GLU A 325 18.52 8.29 30.41
N GLN A 326 18.14 8.54 29.16
CA GLN A 326 19.10 8.69 28.06
C GLN A 326 19.91 10.00 28.18
N GLN A 327 19.29 11.09 28.64
CA GLN A 327 19.99 12.34 28.92
C GLN A 327 20.98 12.22 30.07
N ASP A 328 20.58 11.55 31.16
CA ASP A 328 21.46 11.28 32.31
C ASP A 328 22.67 10.41 31.91
N ASN A 329 22.49 9.53 30.93
CA ASN A 329 23.55 8.72 30.33
C ASN A 329 24.38 9.48 29.26
N GLY A 330 24.07 10.75 28.99
CA GLY A 330 24.79 11.61 28.04
C GLY A 330 24.40 11.42 26.57
N ASN A 331 23.27 10.75 26.28
CA ASN A 331 22.75 10.57 24.93
C ASN A 331 21.78 11.71 24.55
N GLU A 332 22.33 12.77 23.96
CA GLU A 332 21.55 13.93 23.49
C GLU A 332 21.06 13.78 22.03
N GLU A 333 21.51 12.75 21.30
CA GLU A 333 21.18 12.57 19.87
C GLU A 333 19.82 11.88 19.64
N LEU A 334 19.31 11.13 20.62
CA LEU A 334 18.01 10.47 20.53
C LEU A 334 16.87 11.49 20.55
N GLU A 335 16.17 11.61 19.42
CA GLU A 335 15.09 12.58 19.25
C GLU A 335 13.76 12.05 19.79
N PHE A 336 13.09 12.85 20.63
CA PHE A 336 11.73 12.58 21.10
C PHE A 336 10.74 13.59 20.53
N ILE A 337 9.66 13.09 19.92
CA ILE A 337 8.51 13.90 19.51
C ILE A 337 7.28 13.41 20.26
N ILE A 338 6.82 14.17 21.25
CA ILE A 338 5.61 13.88 22.01
C ILE A 338 4.54 14.94 21.68
N VAL A 339 3.47 14.52 21.01
CA VAL A 339 2.37 15.41 20.61
C VAL A 339 1.07 14.97 21.28
N SER A 340 0.51 15.86 22.09
CA SER A 340 -0.82 15.71 22.68
C SER A 340 -1.91 16.13 21.69
N ALA A 341 -3.11 15.54 21.83
CA ALA A 341 -4.28 16.17 21.24
C ALA A 341 -4.49 17.51 21.97
N THR A 342 -4.30 18.63 21.27
CA THR A 342 -4.87 19.89 21.72
C THR A 342 -6.38 19.69 21.76
N ASN A 343 -7.00 19.89 22.92
CA ASN A 343 -8.44 20.04 23.05
C ASN A 343 -8.85 21.27 22.23
N SER A 344 -9.00 21.10 20.91
CA SER A 344 -9.78 22.01 20.08
C SER A 344 -11.24 21.64 20.30
N ARG A 345 -11.76 22.05 21.47
CA ARG A 345 -13.16 22.40 21.58
C ARG A 345 -13.36 23.67 20.76
N ILE A 346 -13.90 23.53 19.55
CA ILE A 346 -14.76 24.54 18.92
C ILE A 346 -15.93 23.80 18.31
#